data_AF-A0A552DC61-F1
#
_entry.id   AF-A0A552DC61-F1
#
_cell.length_a   1.000
_cell.length_b   1.000
_cell.length_c   1.000
_cell.angle_alpha   90.00
_cell.angle_beta   90.00
_cell.angle_gamma   90.00
#
_symmetry.space_group_name_H-M   'P 1'
#
loop_
_entity.id
_entity.type
_entity.pdbx_description
1 polymer ?
#
loop_
_entity_poly.entity_id
_entity_poly.type
_entity_poly.pdbx_seq_one_letter_code
_entity_poly.pdbx_strand_id
1 'polypeptide(L)' 'MEINNILETEDREVFMTLSQTYQEWKEATKREGRQEGRQEGKLESIPRLLALGLSVEQIAQALDLDLEQVRQAARE' A
#
# COMPACT_ATOMS: atom_id res chain seq x y z
N MET A 1 5.72 3.88 54.79
CA MET A 1 6.61 4.15 53.65
C MET A 1 5.97 3.51 52.44
N GLU A 2 5.32 4.34 51.63
CA GLU A 2 4.67 3.96 50.37
C GLU A 2 5.78 3.73 49.32
N ILE A 3 6.28 2.49 49.22
CA ILE A 3 7.27 2.12 48.20
C ILE A 3 6.61 1.21 47.16
N ASN A 4 5.38 1.51 46.76
CA ASN A 4 4.68 0.75 45.72
C ASN A 4 3.80 1.69 44.91
N ASN A 5 4.38 2.62 44.14
CA ASN A 5 3.63 3.32 43.09
C ASN A 5 4.48 4.09 42.05
N ILE A 6 5.78 3.79 41.90
CA ILE A 6 6.67 4.48 40.95
C ILE A 6 6.98 3.60 39.71
N LEU A 7 6.39 2.40 39.60
CA LEU A 7 6.28 1.69 38.31
C LEU A 7 5.07 2.21 37.50
N GLU A 8 4.50 3.34 37.90
CA GLU A 8 3.23 3.85 37.42
C GLU A 8 3.42 5.14 36.62
N THR A 9 2.59 5.35 35.61
CA THR A 9 2.61 6.42 34.60
C THR A 9 3.62 6.25 33.45
N GLU A 10 4.93 6.37 33.64
CA GLU A 10 5.88 6.42 32.49
C GLU A 10 5.91 5.12 31.67
N ASP A 11 6.02 3.95 32.33
CA ASP A 11 5.98 2.65 31.64
C ASP A 11 4.64 2.38 30.94
N ARG A 12 3.55 2.92 31.50
CA ARG A 12 2.21 2.84 30.91
C ARG A 12 2.06 3.75 29.69
N GLU A 13 2.59 4.96 29.75
CA GLU A 13 2.63 5.89 28.62
C GLU A 13 3.49 5.35 27.48
N VAL A 14 4.65 4.77 27.79
CA VAL A 14 5.51 4.10 26.81
C VAL A 14 4.78 2.93 26.16
N PHE A 15 4.13 2.06 26.93
CA PHE A 15 3.37 0.94 26.38
C PHE A 15 2.18 1.39 25.50
N MET A 16 1.41 2.38 25.96
CA MET A 16 0.28 2.94 25.19
C MET A 16 0.75 3.59 23.89
N THR A 17 1.84 4.34 23.95
CA THR A 17 2.44 5.00 22.76
C THR A 17 3.00 3.96 21.79
N LEU A 18 3.70 2.93 22.26
CA LEU A 18 4.19 1.84 21.42
C LEU A 18 3.05 1.04 20.79
N SER A 19 1.97 0.79 21.52
CA SER A 19 0.78 0.13 20.97
C SER A 19 0.10 1.00 19.90
N GLN A 20 -0.02 2.31 20.13
CA GLN A 20 -0.64 3.22 19.18
C GLN A 20 0.22 3.38 17.91
N THR A 21 1.51 3.64 18.07
CA THR A 21 2.45 3.76 16.93
C THR A 21 2.56 2.46 16.13
N TYR A 22 2.51 1.29 16.77
CA TYR A 22 2.43 0.01 16.06
C TYR A 22 1.13 -0.14 15.26
N GLN A 23 -0.01 0.27 15.81
CA GLN A 23 -1.29 0.24 15.11
C GLN A 23 -1.28 1.18 13.90
N GLU A 24 -0.78 2.40 14.07
CA GLU A 24 -0.63 3.39 13.01
C GLU A 24 0.29 2.87 11.90
N TRP A 25 1.45 2.31 12.27
CA TRP A 25 2.39 1.71 11.32
C TRP A 25 1.74 0.55 10.55
N LYS A 26 1.07 -0.38 11.25
CA LYS A 26 0.36 -1.50 10.63
C LYS A 26 -0.71 -1.05 9.65
N GLU A 27 -1.46 0.01 10.00
CA GLU A 27 -2.44 0.60 9.10
C GLU A 27 -1.80 1.27 7.90
N ALA A 28 -0.74 2.04 8.10
CA ALA A 28 0.00 2.72 7.05
C ALA A 28 0.55 1.71 6.04
N THR A 29 1.26 0.68 6.50
CA THR A 29 1.80 -0.39 5.65
C THR A 29 0.69 -1.16 4.93
N LYS A 30 -0.45 -1.42 5.57
CA LYS A 30 -1.60 -2.06 4.90
C LYS A 30 -2.25 -1.14 3.84
N ARG A 31 -2.19 0.18 4.00
CA ARG A 31 -2.68 1.14 3.00
C ARG A 31 -1.70 1.24 1.84
N GLU A 32 -0.40 1.24 2.11
CA GLU A 32 0.68 1.25 1.13
C GLU A 32 0.64 -0.01 0.27
N GLY A 33 0.68 -1.20 0.88
CA GLY A 33 0.61 -2.46 0.12
C GLY A 33 -0.68 -2.64 -0.69
N ARG A 34 -1.80 -2.03 -0.26
CA ARG A 34 -3.03 -1.99 -1.07
C ARG A 34 -2.95 -1.04 -2.26
N GLN A 35 -2.17 0.03 -2.16
CA GLN A 35 -1.93 0.95 -3.28
C GLN A 35 -0.97 0.32 -4.28
N GLU A 36 0.15 -0.23 -3.80
CA GLU A 36 1.13 -0.96 -4.62
C GLU A 36 0.48 -2.13 -5.34
N GLY A 37 -0.22 -3.02 -4.64
CA GLY A 37 -0.87 -4.17 -5.27
C GLY A 37 -1.97 -3.79 -6.29
N ARG A 38 -2.62 -2.63 -6.13
CA ARG A 38 -3.53 -2.11 -7.17
C ARG A 38 -2.76 -1.63 -8.40
N GLN A 39 -1.62 -0.97 -8.21
CA GLN A 39 -0.79 -0.50 -9.32
C GLN A 39 -0.16 -1.67 -10.07
N GLU A 40 0.43 -2.61 -9.35
CA GLU A 40 1.01 -3.84 -9.92
C GLU A 40 -0.05 -4.65 -10.67
N GLY A 41 -1.21 -4.90 -10.05
CA GLY A 41 -2.29 -5.64 -10.70
C GLY A 41 -2.84 -4.97 -11.97
N LYS A 42 -2.84 -3.63 -12.04
CA LYS A 42 -3.15 -2.92 -13.29
C LYS A 42 -2.09 -3.24 -14.34
N LEU A 43 -0.81 -3.08 -14.03
CA LEU A 43 0.29 -3.31 -14.97
C LEU A 43 0.34 -4.76 -15.47
N GLU A 44 0.21 -5.74 -14.58
CA GLU A 44 0.20 -7.17 -14.91
C GLU A 44 -0.98 -7.59 -15.80
N SER A 45 -2.09 -6.83 -15.75
CA SER A 45 -3.26 -7.12 -16.59
C SER A 45 -3.06 -6.72 -18.07
N ILE A 46 -2.08 -5.84 -18.36
CA ILE A 46 -1.90 -5.20 -19.66
C ILE A 46 -1.63 -6.21 -20.79
N PRO A 47 -0.69 -7.17 -20.67
CA PRO A 47 -0.46 -8.15 -21.73
C PRO A 47 -1.72 -8.95 -22.09
N ARG A 48 -2.54 -9.30 -21.09
CA ARG A 48 -3.81 -10.01 -21.30
C ARG A 48 -4.84 -9.14 -22.01
N LEU A 49 -4.95 -7.86 -21.64
CA LEU A 49 -5.88 -6.92 -22.29
C LEU A 49 -5.50 -6.67 -23.75
N LEU A 50 -4.20 -6.57 -24.04
CA LEU A 50 -3.69 -6.50 -25.41
C LEU A 50 -4.04 -7.77 -26.20
N ALA A 51 -3.87 -8.95 -25.60
CA ALA A 51 -4.25 -10.22 -26.23
C ALA A 51 -5.75 -10.34 -26.51
N LEU A 52 -6.59 -9.63 -25.75
CA LEU A 52 -8.03 -9.50 -25.99
C LEU A 52 -8.38 -8.45 -27.06
N GLY A 53 -7.38 -7.77 -27.63
CA GLY A 53 -7.54 -6.85 -28.76
C GLY A 53 -7.77 -5.39 -28.38
N LEU A 54 -7.59 -5.01 -27.11
CA LEU A 54 -7.68 -3.60 -26.70
C LEU A 54 -6.42 -2.84 -27.18
N SER A 55 -6.60 -1.56 -27.55
CA SER A 55 -5.48 -0.68 -27.88
C SER A 55 -4.78 -0.16 -26.62
N VAL A 56 -3.52 0.28 -26.76
CA VAL A 56 -2.73 0.90 -25.68
C VAL A 56 -3.48 2.10 -25.06
N GLU A 57 -4.13 2.91 -25.90
CA GLU A 57 -4.89 4.08 -25.48
C GLU A 57 -6.15 3.70 -24.70
N GLN A 58 -6.85 2.64 -25.12
CA GLN A 58 -8.01 2.12 -24.40
C GLN A 58 -7.62 1.55 -23.04
N ILE A 59 -6.49 0.84 -22.98
CA ILE A 59 -5.97 0.27 -21.73
C ILE A 59 -5.53 1.37 -20.77
N ALA A 60 -4.79 2.37 -21.26
CA ALA A 60 -4.38 3.53 -20.47
C ALA A 60 -5.58 4.26 -19.85
N GLN A 61 -6.63 4.48 -20.65
CA GLN A 61 -7.86 5.07 -20.16
C GLN A 61 -8.60 4.18 -19.16
N ALA A 62 -8.73 2.88 -19.44
CA ALA A 62 -9.49 1.95 -18.61
C ALA A 62 -8.82 1.68 -17.26
N LEU A 63 -7.50 1.66 -17.23
CA LEU A 63 -6.71 1.42 -16.03
C LEU A 63 -6.26 2.70 -15.33
N ASP A 64 -6.57 3.87 -15.86
CA ASP A 64 -6.10 5.17 -15.36
C ASP A 64 -4.57 5.16 -15.19
N LEU A 65 -3.89 4.89 -16.30
CA LEU A 65 -2.44 4.80 -16.44
C LEU A 65 -1.96 5.71 -17.55
N ASP A 66 -0.71 6.14 -17.47
CA ASP A 66 -0.06 6.85 -18.57
C ASP A 66 0.24 5.89 -19.73
N LEU A 67 0.21 6.42 -20.96
CA LEU A 67 0.55 5.64 -22.15
C LEU A 67 1.94 5.01 -22.07
N GLU A 68 2.92 5.70 -21.49
CA GLU A 68 4.27 5.17 -21.32
C GLU A 68 4.31 3.99 -20.35
N GLN A 69 3.55 4.05 -19.25
CA GLN A 69 3.43 2.92 -18.32
C GLN A 69 2.85 1.69 -19.03
N VAL A 70 1.83 1.90 -19.86
CA VAL A 70 1.22 0.81 -20.62
C VAL A 70 2.15 0.24 -21.68
N ARG A 71 2.89 1.10 -22.38
CA ARG A 71 3.89 0.67 -23.38
C ARG A 71 5.04 -0.10 -22.74
N GLN A 72 5.47 0.29 -21.54
CA GLN A 72 6.54 -0.40 -20.82
C GLN A 72 6.09 -1.78 -20.36
N ALA A 73 4.93 -1.88 -19.71
CA ALA A 73 4.36 -3.15 -19.25
C ALA A 73 3.99 -4.11 -20.41
N ALA A 74 3.77 -3.58 -21.62
CA ALA A 74 3.53 -4.39 -22.81
C ALA A 74 4.82 -5.01 -23.42
N ARG A 75 6.00 -4.55 -23.00
CA ARG A 75 7.30 -4.96 -23.55
C ARG A 75 8.07 -5.94 -22.65
N GLU A 76 7.64 -6.09 -21.40
CA GLU A 76 8.11 -7.13 -20.48
C GLU A 76 7.54 -8.51 -20.86
#